data_AF-A0A4Y9ZJT4-F1
#
_entry.id   AF-A0A4Y9ZJT4-F1
#
_cell.length_a   1.000
_cell.length_b   1.000
_cell.length_c   1.000
_cell.angle_alpha   90.00
_cell.angle_beta   90.00
_cell.angle_gamma   90.00
#
_symmetry.space_group_name_H-M   'P 1'
#
loop_
_entity.id
_entity.type
_entity.pdbx_description
1 polymer ?
#
loop_
_entity_poly.entity_id
_entity_poly.type
_entity_poly.pdbx_seq_one_letter_code
_entity_poly.pdbx_strand_id
1 'polypeptide(L)'
;MQTISTHCPPRLRQKVCLHCRQTPECPGARGPFPAHESSRTSQVVSSVLRQKYLLTVVLAGWTTFDNLYLLNGTLYLVTNEPHIIPDRKFMISKGIPIENGAEAEAARLPSDREMQIITQDEAKKLFGTGANRMQGVTWLVNDPRQYITHYYHWSAELFFGFWRAYSALDPLIPTSGKTSLPPPRRLAFTHVDAGHWRDYA
;
A
#
# COMPACT_ATOMS: atom_id res chain seq x y z
N MET A 1 64.67 7.75 -6.52
CA MET A 1 64.04 9.07 -6.35
C MET A 1 62.57 8.94 -6.74
N GLN A 2 61.68 9.26 -5.82
CA GLN A 2 60.21 9.14 -5.93
C GLN A 2 59.67 9.98 -7.12
N THR A 3 58.58 9.57 -7.78
CA THR A 3 57.23 10.02 -7.41
C THR A 3 56.13 9.15 -8.02
N ILE A 4 55.13 8.86 -7.19
CA ILE A 4 53.80 8.33 -7.52
C ILE A 4 52.89 9.54 -7.76
N SER A 5 52.02 9.50 -8.77
CA SER A 5 50.70 10.13 -8.67
C SER A 5 49.68 9.44 -9.56
N THR A 6 48.51 9.22 -8.97
CA THR A 6 47.32 8.52 -9.43
C THR A 6 46.41 9.47 -10.21
N HIS A 7 45.61 8.97 -11.16
CA HIS A 7 44.16 9.28 -11.26
C HIS A 7 43.52 8.58 -12.47
N CYS A 8 42.59 7.67 -12.19
CA CYS A 8 41.62 7.12 -13.12
C CYS A 8 40.22 7.52 -12.61
N PRO A 9 39.45 8.38 -13.30
CA PRO A 9 38.12 8.76 -12.85
C PRO A 9 37.06 7.68 -13.20
N PRO A 10 36.15 7.35 -12.28
CA PRO A 10 35.15 6.30 -12.47
C PRO A 10 33.79 6.84 -12.97
N ARG A 11 33.09 5.97 -13.72
CA ARG A 11 31.61 5.82 -13.86
C ARG A 11 30.84 6.78 -14.79
N LEU A 12 30.86 6.42 -16.07
CA LEU A 12 29.70 6.44 -16.96
C LEU A 12 29.43 4.99 -17.41
N ARG A 13 28.15 4.66 -17.67
CA ARG A 13 27.55 3.34 -18.06
C ARG A 13 26.96 2.60 -16.85
N GLN A 14 25.66 2.32 -16.81
CA GLN A 14 24.97 1.45 -17.78
C GLN A 14 23.63 2.04 -18.24
N LYS A 15 23.59 2.53 -19.49
CA LYS A 15 22.42 2.36 -20.36
C LYS A 15 22.56 0.98 -21.01
N VAL A 16 21.63 0.10 -20.66
CA VAL A 16 21.02 -0.97 -21.45
C VAL A 16 21.70 -1.23 -22.80
N CYS A 17 22.49 -2.30 -22.89
CA CYS A 17 22.78 -2.98 -24.16
C CYS A 17 21.83 -4.18 -24.28
N LEU A 18 20.69 -3.95 -24.94
CA LEU A 18 19.71 -4.97 -25.32
C LEU A 18 19.98 -5.34 -26.79
N HIS A 19 21.04 -6.11 -27.07
CA HIS A 19 21.15 -6.94 -28.28
C HIS A 19 22.46 -7.72 -28.27
N CYS A 20 22.42 -8.92 -27.69
CA CYS A 20 23.35 -9.99 -28.05
C CYS A 20 22.69 -11.32 -27.65
N ARG A 21 21.74 -11.77 -28.45
CA ARG A 21 21.32 -13.17 -28.44
C ARG A 21 21.58 -13.69 -29.85
N GLN A 22 22.37 -14.78 -29.92
CA GLN A 22 22.55 -15.66 -31.07
C GLN A 22 23.63 -15.29 -32.10
N THR A 23 24.91 -15.32 -31.70
CA THR A 23 26.00 -15.77 -32.59
C THR A 23 27.06 -16.58 -31.80
N PRO A 24 27.77 -17.55 -32.43
CA PRO A 24 28.57 -18.56 -31.71
C PRO A 24 30.00 -18.13 -31.33
N GLU A 25 30.38 -16.85 -31.41
CA GLU A 25 31.77 -16.40 -31.26
C GLU A 25 32.03 -15.59 -29.99
N CYS A 26 31.81 -16.20 -28.82
CA CYS A 26 32.29 -15.66 -27.54
C CYS A 26 33.15 -16.71 -26.82
N PRO A 27 34.48 -16.63 -26.89
CA PRO A 27 35.36 -17.57 -26.21
C PRO A 27 35.49 -17.20 -24.73
N GLY A 28 34.96 -18.06 -23.85
CA GLY A 28 35.26 -18.01 -22.41
C GLY A 28 34.06 -17.91 -21.48
N ALA A 29 33.24 -18.96 -21.38
CA ALA A 29 32.31 -19.13 -20.26
C ALA A 29 32.13 -20.62 -19.93
N ARG A 30 33.13 -21.20 -19.26
CA ARG A 30 32.95 -22.46 -18.51
C ARG A 30 32.94 -22.11 -17.01
N GLY A 31 31.75 -22.15 -16.43
CA GLY A 31 31.51 -22.06 -14.99
C GLY A 31 30.00 -22.11 -14.73
N PRO A 32 29.52 -22.92 -13.78
CA PRO A 32 28.09 -22.95 -13.46
C PRO A 32 27.69 -21.59 -12.87
N PHE A 33 26.69 -20.95 -13.48
CA PHE A 33 26.08 -19.75 -12.93
C PHE A 33 25.54 -20.03 -11.52
N PRO A 34 25.86 -19.23 -10.50
CA PRO A 34 25.22 -19.35 -9.20
C PRO A 34 23.77 -18.91 -9.33
N ALA A 35 22.86 -19.76 -8.85
CA ALA A 35 21.42 -19.51 -8.82
C ALA A 35 21.11 -18.22 -8.03
N HIS A 36 20.83 -17.13 -8.73
CA HIS A 36 20.43 -15.85 -8.14
C HIS A 36 18.93 -15.77 -7.81
N GLU A 37 18.21 -16.89 -7.90
CA GLU A 37 16.74 -17.02 -7.75
C GLU A 37 16.26 -17.06 -6.27
N SER A 38 17.17 -17.20 -5.30
CA SER A 38 16.81 -17.43 -3.88
C SER A 38 16.50 -16.14 -3.09
N SER A 39 17.05 -14.99 -3.51
CA SER A 39 16.99 -13.75 -2.73
C SER A 39 15.63 -13.04 -2.78
N ARG A 40 14.92 -13.07 -3.91
CA ARG A 40 13.61 -12.41 -4.06
C ARG A 40 12.51 -13.13 -3.29
N THR A 41 12.49 -14.45 -3.36
CA THR A 41 11.47 -15.30 -2.71
C THR A 41 11.53 -15.15 -1.19
N SER A 42 12.74 -15.07 -0.63
CA SER A 42 12.95 -14.86 0.81
C SER A 42 12.48 -13.47 1.29
N GLN A 43 12.66 -12.41 0.50
CA GLN A 43 12.15 -11.07 0.84
C GLN A 43 10.62 -10.99 0.84
N VAL A 44 9.96 -11.77 -0.01
CA VAL A 44 8.51 -11.76 -0.14
C VAL A 44 7.83 -12.51 1.01
N VAL A 45 8.32 -13.70 1.36
CA VAL A 45 7.82 -14.47 2.52
C VAL A 45 8.04 -13.71 3.83
N SER A 46 9.18 -13.03 4.00
CA SER A 46 9.44 -12.22 5.19
C SER A 46 8.55 -10.97 5.29
N SER A 47 8.03 -10.45 4.16
CA SER A 47 7.10 -9.31 4.18
C SER A 47 5.71 -9.67 4.69
N VAL A 48 5.22 -10.88 4.38
CA VAL A 48 3.96 -11.43 4.92
C VAL A 48 4.07 -11.72 6.41
N LEU A 49 5.25 -12.07 6.90
CA LEU A 49 5.49 -12.45 8.30
C LEU A 49 5.86 -11.28 9.24
N ARG A 50 6.19 -10.10 8.71
CA ARG A 50 6.54 -8.89 9.49
C ARG A 50 5.37 -7.92 9.59
N GLN A 51 4.20 -8.41 9.98
CA GLN A 51 3.11 -7.53 10.37
C GLN A 51 3.36 -7.06 11.81
N LYS A 52 3.96 -5.88 11.99
CA LYS A 52 3.77 -5.10 13.22
C LYS A 52 2.44 -4.38 13.07
N TYR A 53 1.54 -4.54 14.03
CA TYR A 53 0.25 -3.85 14.02
C TYR A 53 0.43 -2.48 14.66
N LEU A 54 0.37 -1.43 13.85
CA LEU A 54 -0.18 -0.16 14.30
C LEU A 54 -1.54 0.02 13.64
N LEU A 55 -2.55 -0.65 14.21
CA LEU A 55 -3.94 -0.28 13.94
C LEU A 55 -4.30 0.86 14.88
N THR A 56 -4.05 2.10 14.45
CA THR A 56 -4.59 3.26 15.15
C THR A 56 -5.94 3.58 14.54
N VAL A 57 -7.02 3.18 15.21
CA VAL A 57 -8.35 3.75 14.93
C VAL A 57 -8.37 5.11 15.60
N VAL A 58 -8.34 6.17 14.79
CA VAL A 58 -8.43 7.53 15.31
C VAL A 58 -9.90 7.87 15.58
N LEU A 59 -10.79 7.49 14.64
CA LEU A 59 -12.26 7.61 14.69
C LEU A 59 -12.87 6.54 13.75
N ALA A 60 -14.13 6.15 13.95
CA ALA A 60 -14.81 5.22 13.03
C ALA A 60 -14.76 5.73 11.59
N GLY A 61 -14.32 4.89 10.65
CA GLY A 61 -14.09 5.27 9.24
C GLY A 61 -12.70 5.86 8.95
N TRP A 62 -11.91 6.23 9.97
CA TRP A 62 -10.55 6.74 9.83
C TRP A 62 -9.54 5.76 10.46
N THR A 63 -9.10 4.80 9.64
CA THR A 63 -8.26 3.69 10.09
C THR A 63 -6.91 3.69 9.37
N THR A 64 -5.82 3.52 10.12
CA THR A 64 -4.47 3.35 9.55
C THR A 64 -4.00 1.90 9.67
N PHE A 65 -3.36 1.38 8.62
CA PHE A 65 -2.77 0.04 8.60
C PHE A 65 -1.30 0.12 8.17
N ASP A 66 -0.41 -0.61 8.84
CA ASP A 66 0.99 -0.73 8.43
C ASP A 66 1.18 -1.62 7.19
N ASN A 67 0.31 -2.62 7.01
CA ASN A 67 0.26 -3.46 5.81
C ASN A 67 -1.18 -3.92 5.55
N LEU A 68 -1.72 -3.55 4.40
CA LEU A 68 -3.04 -3.96 3.94
C LEU A 68 -2.90 -4.66 2.60
N TYR A 69 -3.47 -5.85 2.48
CA TYR A 69 -3.42 -6.64 1.25
C TYR A 69 -4.70 -6.43 0.47
N LEU A 70 -4.61 -6.40 -0.85
CA LEU A 70 -5.74 -6.27 -1.75
C LEU A 70 -5.68 -7.41 -2.76
N LEU A 71 -6.76 -8.17 -2.87
CA LEU A 71 -6.92 -9.23 -3.87
C LEU A 71 -8.35 -9.24 -4.37
N ASN A 72 -8.53 -9.13 -5.68
CA ASN A 72 -9.84 -9.14 -6.36
C ASN A 72 -10.88 -8.15 -5.77
N GLY A 73 -10.42 -6.98 -5.32
CA GLY A 73 -11.29 -5.96 -4.73
C GLY A 73 -11.54 -6.13 -3.23
N THR A 74 -11.12 -7.24 -2.62
CA THR A 74 -11.25 -7.49 -1.18
C THR A 74 -9.97 -7.09 -0.45
N LEU A 75 -10.13 -6.37 0.67
CA LEU A 75 -9.03 -6.02 1.57
C LEU A 75 -8.81 -7.14 2.58
N TYR A 76 -7.55 -7.49 2.84
CA TYR A 76 -7.19 -8.52 3.81
C TYR A 76 -6.29 -7.91 4.87
N LEU A 77 -6.74 -8.04 6.11
CA LEU A 77 -5.93 -7.80 7.29
C LEU A 77 -5.38 -9.15 7.78
N VAL A 78 -4.05 -9.28 7.76
CA VAL A 78 -3.40 -10.53 8.17
C VAL A 78 -3.00 -10.41 9.64
N THR A 79 -3.61 -11.21 10.52
CA THR A 79 -3.25 -11.29 11.94
C THR A 79 -3.48 -12.66 12.58
N ASN A 80 -2.60 -13.03 13.50
CA ASN A 80 -2.78 -14.20 14.37
C ASN A 80 -3.53 -13.84 15.66
N GLU A 81 -3.80 -12.56 15.90
CA GLU A 81 -4.53 -12.03 17.04
C GLU A 81 -5.77 -11.27 16.54
N PRO A 82 -6.81 -11.94 16.02
CA PRO A 82 -7.98 -11.25 15.47
C PRO A 82 -8.80 -10.52 16.54
N HIS A 83 -8.69 -10.92 17.80
CA HIS A 83 -9.45 -10.37 18.93
C HIS A 83 -9.08 -8.93 19.30
N ILE A 84 -7.88 -8.45 18.91
CA ILE A 84 -7.46 -7.05 19.10
C ILE A 84 -7.95 -6.13 17.97
N ILE A 85 -8.50 -6.71 16.90
CA ILE A 85 -8.99 -5.94 15.77
C ILE A 85 -10.46 -5.57 16.04
N PRO A 86 -10.83 -4.28 15.92
CA PRO A 86 -12.21 -3.83 15.99
C PRO A 86 -13.08 -4.52 14.94
N ASP A 87 -14.39 -4.55 15.19
CA ASP A 87 -15.36 -5.00 14.20
C ASP A 87 -15.21 -4.20 12.89
N ARG A 88 -15.27 -4.91 11.76
CA ARG A 88 -15.13 -4.35 10.40
C ARG A 88 -16.05 -3.17 10.14
N LYS A 89 -17.24 -3.14 10.76
CA LYS A 89 -18.19 -2.03 10.62
C LYS A 89 -17.64 -0.68 11.09
N PHE A 90 -16.59 -0.68 11.91
CA PHE A 90 -15.91 0.54 12.35
C PHE A 90 -14.71 0.93 11.47
N MET A 91 -14.32 0.05 10.54
CA MET A 91 -13.17 0.24 9.66
C MET A 91 -13.57 0.56 8.22
N ILE A 92 -14.60 -0.10 7.68
CA ILE A 92 -15.00 0.01 6.27
C ILE A 92 -16.50 -0.24 6.07
N SER A 93 -17.03 0.20 4.93
CA SER A 93 -18.40 -0.02 4.47
C SER A 93 -18.43 -0.61 3.06
N LYS A 94 -19.61 -0.99 2.55
CA LYS A 94 -19.76 -1.46 1.16
C LYS A 94 -19.49 -0.41 0.08
N GLY A 95 -19.40 0.89 0.43
CA GLY A 95 -19.23 1.96 -0.54
C GLY A 95 -20.39 2.10 -1.53
N ILE A 96 -21.60 1.71 -1.11
CA ILE A 96 -22.84 1.91 -1.87
C ILE A 96 -23.43 3.29 -1.59
N PRO A 97 -24.34 3.82 -2.45
CA PRO A 97 -25.04 5.07 -2.20
C PRO A 97 -25.69 5.11 -0.80
N ILE A 98 -25.59 6.26 -0.14
CA ILE A 98 -26.12 6.45 1.20
C ILE A 98 -27.55 6.98 1.08
N GLU A 99 -28.48 6.19 1.60
CA GLU A 99 -29.90 6.53 1.74
C GLU A 99 -30.31 6.43 3.21
N ASN A 100 -31.35 7.14 3.60
CA ASN A 100 -31.84 7.12 4.98
C ASN A 100 -32.69 5.86 5.26
N GLY A 101 -32.70 5.41 6.52
CA GLY A 101 -33.55 4.31 6.99
C GLY A 101 -32.77 3.08 7.41
N ALA A 102 -33.37 2.28 8.30
CA ALA A 102 -32.71 1.14 8.94
C ALA A 102 -32.23 0.08 7.94
N GLU A 103 -32.99 -0.16 6.87
CA GLU A 103 -32.62 -1.10 5.81
C GLU A 103 -31.38 -0.61 5.03
N ALA A 104 -31.35 0.67 4.67
CA ALA A 104 -30.21 1.28 3.98
C ALA A 104 -28.96 1.33 4.86
N GLU A 105 -29.11 1.57 6.17
CA GLU A 105 -28.01 1.50 7.14
C GLU A 105 -27.45 0.08 7.25
N ALA A 106 -28.32 -0.93 7.37
CA ALA A 106 -27.91 -2.33 7.42
C ALA A 106 -27.23 -2.78 6.11
N ALA A 107 -27.71 -2.31 4.96
CA ALA A 107 -27.14 -2.64 3.66
C ALA A 107 -25.68 -2.16 3.51
N ARG A 108 -25.29 -1.09 4.21
CA ARG A 108 -23.94 -0.51 4.18
C ARG A 108 -22.91 -1.29 5.00
N LEU A 109 -23.34 -2.18 5.89
CA LEU A 109 -22.43 -2.99 6.71
C LEU A 109 -21.52 -3.86 5.83
N PRO A 110 -20.22 -3.91 6.12
CA PRO A 110 -19.26 -4.65 5.31
C PRO A 110 -19.47 -6.15 5.46
N SER A 111 -19.14 -6.86 4.38
CA SER A 111 -19.11 -8.31 4.32
C SER A 111 -17.68 -8.80 4.04
N ASP A 112 -17.53 -10.12 3.88
CA ASP A 112 -16.27 -10.74 3.46
C ASP A 112 -15.84 -10.31 2.05
N ARG A 113 -16.70 -9.64 1.28
CA ARG A 113 -16.34 -9.08 -0.03
C ARG A 113 -15.49 -7.81 0.09
N GLU A 114 -15.75 -6.99 1.10
CA GLU A 114 -15.05 -5.72 1.29
C GLU A 114 -13.76 -5.92 2.08
N MET A 115 -13.84 -6.66 3.19
CA MET A 115 -12.70 -6.87 4.08
C MET A 115 -12.76 -8.21 4.80
N GLN A 116 -11.64 -8.91 4.88
CA GLN A 116 -11.48 -10.12 5.69
C GLN A 116 -10.30 -9.99 6.65
N ILE A 117 -10.43 -10.62 7.81
CA ILE A 117 -9.35 -10.74 8.80
C ILE A 117 -8.93 -12.21 8.76
N ILE A 118 -7.70 -12.47 8.36
CA ILE A 118 -7.17 -13.82 8.14
C ILE A 118 -5.89 -14.04 8.91
N THR A 119 -5.58 -15.29 9.24
CA THR A 119 -4.32 -15.69 9.84
C THR A 119 -3.18 -15.66 8.83
N GLN A 120 -1.94 -15.68 9.32
CA GLN A 120 -0.76 -15.76 8.45
C GLN A 120 -0.74 -17.03 7.59
N ASP A 121 -1.28 -18.14 8.08
CA ASP A 121 -1.29 -19.40 7.33
C ASP A 121 -2.37 -19.41 6.26
N GLU A 122 -3.53 -18.80 6.51
CA GLU A 122 -4.53 -18.52 5.48
C GLU A 122 -3.98 -17.58 4.41
N ALA A 123 -3.27 -16.53 4.81
CA ALA A 123 -2.64 -15.58 3.89
C ALA A 123 -1.61 -16.27 2.98
N LYS A 124 -0.78 -17.17 3.50
CA LYS A 124 0.17 -17.97 2.69
C LYS A 124 -0.55 -18.86 1.69
N LYS A 125 -1.67 -19.49 2.07
CA LYS A 125 -2.47 -20.32 1.17
C LYS A 125 -3.14 -19.47 0.08
N LEU A 126 -3.63 -18.29 0.44
CA LEU A 126 -4.37 -17.40 -0.45
C LEU A 126 -3.47 -16.67 -1.46
N PHE A 127 -2.36 -16.10 -0.99
CA PHE A 127 -1.43 -15.32 -1.81
C PHE A 127 -0.30 -16.17 -2.43
N GLY A 128 -0.16 -17.43 -2.01
CA GLY A 128 0.82 -18.37 -2.55
C GLY A 128 2.26 -17.89 -2.36
N THR A 129 2.98 -17.74 -3.46
CA THR A 129 4.41 -17.40 -3.46
C THR A 129 4.69 -15.91 -3.21
N GLY A 130 3.68 -15.03 -3.25
CA GLY A 130 3.91 -13.63 -2.96
C GLY A 130 2.79 -12.64 -3.28
N ALA A 131 2.98 -11.43 -2.75
CA ALA A 131 2.18 -10.25 -3.09
C ALA A 131 3.09 -9.12 -3.61
N ASN A 132 2.60 -8.35 -4.58
CA ASN A 132 3.31 -7.17 -5.07
C ASN A 132 3.19 -6.05 -4.05
N ARG A 133 4.33 -5.56 -3.54
CA ARG A 133 4.36 -4.50 -2.54
C ARG A 133 4.25 -3.12 -3.19
N MET A 134 3.17 -2.42 -2.89
CA MET A 134 3.07 -0.98 -3.15
C MET A 134 3.78 -0.22 -2.02
N GLN A 135 4.94 0.37 -2.32
CA GLN A 135 5.75 1.05 -1.31
C GLN A 135 5.22 2.46 -0.98
N GLY A 136 5.33 2.84 0.30
CA GLY A 136 4.96 4.16 0.80
C GLY A 136 3.48 4.27 1.18
N VAL A 137 3.17 5.38 1.85
CA VAL A 137 1.83 5.64 2.42
C VAL A 137 0.82 5.82 1.30
N THR A 138 -0.32 5.14 1.46
CA THR A 138 -1.47 5.24 0.57
C THR A 138 -2.64 5.74 1.39
N TRP A 139 -3.24 6.84 0.95
CA TRP A 139 -4.57 7.22 1.40
C TRP A 139 -5.57 6.48 0.53
N LEU A 140 -6.47 5.72 1.14
CA LEU A 140 -7.45 4.89 0.45
C LEU A 140 -8.85 5.44 0.74
N VAL A 141 -9.57 5.80 -0.32
CA VAL A 141 -10.94 6.32 -0.25
C VAL A 141 -11.91 5.21 -0.64
N ASN A 142 -12.80 4.87 0.28
CA ASN A 142 -13.86 3.88 0.08
C ASN A 142 -15.27 4.49 -0.07
N ASP A 143 -15.35 5.80 -0.20
CA ASP A 143 -16.64 6.48 -0.30
C ASP A 143 -17.33 6.20 -1.65
N PRO A 144 -18.67 6.17 -1.69
CA PRO A 144 -19.37 6.02 -2.96
C PRO A 144 -19.17 7.28 -3.82
N ARG A 145 -19.31 7.10 -5.13
CA ARG A 145 -19.25 8.19 -6.12
C ARG A 145 -20.15 9.38 -5.76
N GLN A 146 -21.31 9.12 -5.15
CA GLN A 146 -22.28 10.13 -4.71
C GLN A 146 -21.63 11.30 -3.95
N TYR A 147 -20.60 11.03 -3.14
CA TYR A 147 -19.92 12.04 -2.35
C TYR A 147 -18.59 12.49 -2.97
N ILE A 148 -17.80 11.58 -3.55
CA ILE A 148 -16.46 11.93 -4.06
C ILE A 148 -16.49 13.05 -5.11
N THR A 149 -17.52 13.09 -5.96
CA THR A 149 -17.64 14.10 -7.01
C THR A 149 -18.08 15.48 -6.51
N HIS A 150 -18.42 15.62 -5.22
CA HIS A 150 -18.89 16.87 -4.63
C HIS A 150 -17.71 17.64 -4.01
N TYR A 151 -17.43 18.86 -4.48
CA TYR A 151 -16.25 19.65 -4.07
C TYR A 151 -16.02 19.69 -2.55
N TYR A 152 -17.07 19.93 -1.76
CA TYR A 152 -16.96 20.01 -0.30
C TYR A 152 -16.52 18.68 0.34
N HIS A 153 -17.01 17.56 -0.18
CA HIS A 153 -16.66 16.25 0.36
C HIS A 153 -15.19 15.94 0.10
N TRP A 154 -14.72 16.26 -1.11
CA TRP A 154 -13.34 16.08 -1.51
C TRP A 154 -12.37 16.94 -0.69
N SER A 155 -12.57 18.26 -0.70
CA SER A 155 -11.62 19.20 -0.11
C SER A 155 -11.75 19.30 1.41
N ALA A 156 -12.97 19.45 1.93
CA ALA A 156 -13.19 19.75 3.34
C ALA A 156 -13.16 18.48 4.22
N GLU A 157 -13.74 17.39 3.74
CA GLU A 157 -13.89 16.17 4.54
C GLU A 157 -12.75 15.17 4.28
N LEU A 158 -12.53 14.79 3.03
CA LEU A 158 -11.54 13.77 2.69
C LEU A 158 -10.10 14.25 2.90
N PHE A 159 -9.68 15.33 2.24
CA PHE A 159 -8.28 15.75 2.29
C PHE A 159 -7.83 16.16 3.70
N PHE A 160 -8.60 17.01 4.39
CA PHE A 160 -8.28 17.40 5.77
C PHE A 160 -8.49 16.26 6.76
N GLY A 161 -9.46 15.36 6.53
CA GLY A 161 -9.64 14.17 7.34
C GLY A 161 -8.43 13.23 7.25
N PHE A 162 -7.92 12.98 6.04
CA PHE A 162 -6.69 12.20 5.85
C PHE A 162 -5.49 12.87 6.53
N TRP A 163 -5.31 14.17 6.31
CA TRP A 163 -4.23 14.91 6.96
C TRP A 163 -4.33 14.76 8.48
N ARG A 164 -5.49 15.08 9.07
CA ARG A 164 -5.70 14.97 10.51
C ARG A 164 -5.42 13.56 11.03
N ALA A 165 -6.02 12.54 10.43
CA ALA A 165 -5.89 11.16 10.87
C ALA A 165 -4.44 10.68 10.75
N TYR A 166 -3.75 11.06 9.68
CA TYR A 166 -2.36 10.66 9.45
C TYR A 166 -1.39 11.40 10.38
N SER A 167 -1.53 12.71 10.53
CA SER A 167 -0.69 13.51 11.45
C SER A 167 -0.87 13.11 12.91
N ALA A 168 -2.03 12.56 13.31
CA ALA A 168 -2.23 12.05 14.66
C ALA A 168 -1.31 10.87 15.03
N LEU A 169 -0.66 10.23 14.06
CA LEU A 169 0.34 9.18 14.29
C LEU A 169 1.67 9.75 14.81
N ASP A 170 1.89 11.06 14.69
CA ASP A 170 3.02 11.78 15.27
C ASP A 170 2.51 12.81 16.28
N PRO A 171 2.25 12.39 17.54
CA PRO A 171 1.63 13.27 18.54
C PRO A 171 2.56 14.39 19.01
N LEU A 172 3.84 14.37 18.62
CA LEU A 172 4.87 15.30 19.06
C LEU A 172 5.33 16.23 17.93
N ILE A 173 4.49 16.45 16.92
CA ILE A 173 4.78 17.44 15.86
C ILE A 173 5.00 18.83 16.53
N PRO A 174 6.22 19.40 16.42
CA PRO A 174 6.54 20.69 16.99
C PRO A 174 5.83 21.81 16.21
N THR A 175 5.85 23.03 16.75
CA THR A 175 5.28 24.22 16.09
C THR A 175 5.87 24.54 14.72
N SER A 176 7.05 23.99 14.40
CA SER A 176 7.65 24.08 13.06
C SER A 176 6.97 23.17 12.02
N GLY A 177 6.04 22.30 12.43
CA GLY A 177 5.33 21.37 11.55
C GLY A 177 6.17 20.20 11.06
N LYS A 178 7.40 20.03 11.57
CA LYS A 178 8.31 18.95 11.15
C LYS A 178 7.88 17.61 11.74
N THR A 179 7.41 16.69 10.90
CA THR A 179 7.02 15.34 11.29
C THR A 179 8.06 14.29 10.89
N SER A 180 8.08 13.18 11.61
CA SER A 180 8.82 11.96 11.23
C SER A 180 8.06 11.07 10.24
N LEU A 181 6.77 11.35 10.03
CA LEU A 181 5.91 10.57 9.14
C LEU A 181 6.34 10.73 7.68
N PRO A 182 6.44 9.64 6.89
CA PRO A 182 6.69 9.74 5.47
C PRO A 182 5.54 10.43 4.75
N PRO A 183 5.81 11.25 3.71
CA PRO A 183 4.75 11.90 2.97
C PRO A 183 3.87 10.86 2.24
N PRO A 184 2.54 11.09 2.15
CA PRO A 184 1.65 10.26 1.34
C PRO A 184 2.17 10.20 -0.10
N ARG A 185 2.27 8.99 -0.65
CA ARG A 185 2.80 8.75 -2.00
C ARG A 185 1.71 8.67 -3.05
N ARG A 186 0.49 8.35 -2.63
CA ARG A 186 -0.64 8.16 -3.51
C ARG A 186 -1.95 8.29 -2.74
N LEU A 187 -2.97 8.65 -3.50
CA LEU A 187 -4.36 8.48 -3.13
C LEU A 187 -4.97 7.46 -4.07
N ALA A 188 -5.74 6.53 -3.52
CA ALA A 188 -6.42 5.49 -4.26
C ALA A 188 -7.91 5.56 -3.97
N PHE A 189 -8.73 5.37 -5.00
CA PHE A 189 -10.18 5.32 -4.89
C PHE A 189 -10.67 3.95 -5.32
N THR A 190 -11.63 3.39 -4.60
CA THR A 190 -12.20 2.07 -4.90
C THR A 190 -13.46 2.14 -5.77
N HIS A 191 -14.18 3.27 -5.75
CA HIS A 191 -15.51 3.41 -6.38
C HIS A 191 -15.63 4.53 -7.42
N VAL A 192 -14.52 5.16 -7.80
CA VAL A 192 -14.46 6.13 -8.90
C VAL A 192 -13.27 5.85 -9.81
N ASP A 193 -13.44 6.14 -11.10
CA ASP A 193 -12.36 6.07 -12.07
C ASP A 193 -11.56 7.38 -12.16
N ALA A 194 -10.47 7.35 -12.92
CA ALA A 194 -9.57 8.48 -13.10
C ALA A 194 -10.22 9.71 -13.78
N GLY A 195 -11.36 9.54 -14.45
CA GLY A 195 -12.13 10.59 -15.10
C GLY A 195 -13.23 11.18 -14.23
N HIS A 196 -13.53 10.63 -13.05
CA HIS A 196 -14.70 11.05 -12.25
C HIS A 196 -14.40 11.26 -10.76
N TRP A 197 -13.15 11.56 -10.39
CA TRP A 197 -12.75 11.78 -8.99
C TRP A 197 -12.83 13.24 -8.52
N ARG A 198 -13.07 14.19 -9.42
CA ARG A 198 -13.18 15.62 -9.11
C ARG A 198 -14.53 16.20 -9.51
N ASP A 199 -14.87 17.33 -8.90
CA ASP A 199 -15.99 18.14 -9.33
C ASP A 199 -15.71 18.76 -10.71
N TYR A 200 -16.74 18.78 -11.56
CA TYR A 200 -16.69 19.32 -12.92
C TYR A 200 -17.63 20.52 -13.12
N ALA A 201 -18.36 20.90 -12.07
CA ALA A 201 -19.23 22.06 -12.05
C ALA A 201 -18.42 23.38 -12.01
#